data_AF-A0A4Q3VWV5-F1
#
_entry.id   AF-A0A4Q3VWV5-F1
#
_cell.length_a   1.000
_cell.length_b   1.000
_cell.length_c   1.000
_cell.angle_alpha   90.00
_cell.angle_beta   90.00
_cell.angle_gamma   90.00
#
_symmetry.space_group_name_H-M   'P 1'
#
loop_
_entity.id
_entity.type
_entity.pdbx_description
1 polymer ?
#
loop_
_entity_poly.entity_id
_entity_poly.type
_entity_poly.pdbx_seq_one_letter_code
_entity_poly.pdbx_strand_id
1 'polypeptide(L)'
;MNRKEDWREAKRKRIRQRVHLTIAFIFLLFVLVFHWVNDPSMIDVILKLAAYTYGPLLGLFTFGILTKRSVKDNLVPMICIAAPLLCLLIEFVTPKFIPGFKLGPELLVINGALTFLGLWMVSHKSK
;
A
#
# COMPACT_ATOMS: atom_id res chain seq x y z
N MET A 1 1.38 -15.51 16.15
CA MET A 1 1.75 -14.19 16.72
C MET A 1 2.34 -14.43 18.11
N ASN A 2 3.67 -14.54 18.20
CA ASN A 2 4.36 -15.00 19.41
C ASN A 2 4.40 -13.86 20.45
N ARG A 3 3.33 -13.75 21.27
CA ARG A 3 3.24 -12.77 22.34
C ARG A 3 4.30 -13.17 23.37
N LYS A 4 5.42 -12.44 23.42
CA LYS A 4 6.45 -12.66 24.45
C LYS A 4 5.82 -12.33 25.81
N GLU A 5 5.18 -13.31 26.44
CA GLU A 5 4.41 -13.13 27.68
C GLU A 5 5.33 -12.90 28.89
N ASP A 6 6.63 -13.21 28.77
CA ASP A 6 7.61 -13.09 29.87
C ASP A 6 8.13 -11.68 30.15
N TRP A 7 7.54 -10.64 29.52
CA TRP A 7 7.96 -9.26 29.74
C TRP A 7 7.19 -8.67 30.91
N ARG A 8 7.87 -8.46 32.05
CA ARG A 8 7.35 -7.61 33.15
C ARG A 8 6.71 -6.35 32.57
N GLU A 9 5.54 -5.97 33.07
CA GLU A 9 4.74 -4.86 32.52
C GLU A 9 5.53 -3.55 32.36
N ALA A 10 6.44 -3.27 33.29
CA ALA A 10 7.36 -2.13 33.25
C ALA A 10 8.26 -2.13 31.99
N LYS A 11 8.77 -3.30 31.58
CA LYS A 11 9.62 -3.46 30.39
C LYS A 11 8.80 -3.24 29.11
N ARG A 12 7.56 -3.74 29.08
CA ARG A 12 6.62 -3.56 27.95
C ARG A 12 6.22 -2.09 27.80
N LYS A 13 5.94 -1.39 28.91
CA LYS A 13 5.65 0.05 28.92
C LYS A 13 6.83 0.87 28.39
N ARG A 14 8.05 0.59 28.86
CA ARG A 14 9.27 1.27 28.42
C ARG A 14 9.53 1.09 26.92
N ILE A 15 9.32 -0.10 26.38
CA ILE A 15 9.45 -0.34 24.93
C ILE A 15 8.42 0.46 24.15
N ARG A 16 7.14 0.42 24.53
CA ARG A 16 6.09 1.17 23.83
C ARG A 16 6.41 2.67 23.79
N GLN A 17 6.84 3.23 24.92
CA GLN A 17 7.22 4.64 25.01
C GLN A 17 8.44 4.96 24.14
N ARG A 18 9.47 4.10 24.13
CA ARG A 18 10.63 4.28 23.25
C ARG A 18 10.24 4.24 21.78
N VAL A 19 9.48 3.22 21.35
CA VAL A 19 9.03 3.11 19.96
C VAL A 19 8.19 4.32 19.58
N HIS A 20 7.27 4.77 20.44
CA HIS A 20 6.44 5.94 20.17
C HIS A 20 7.28 7.22 20.04
N LEU A 21 8.22 7.47 20.97
CA LEU A 21 9.12 8.62 20.90
C LEU A 21 10.03 8.57 19.67
N THR A 22 10.56 7.39 19.32
CA THR A 22 11.38 7.22 18.12
C THR A 22 10.59 7.50 16.84
N ILE A 23 9.36 6.97 16.72
CA ILE A 23 8.50 7.25 15.56
C ILE A 23 8.10 8.72 15.51
N ALA A 24 7.76 9.34 16.65
CA ALA A 24 7.43 10.76 16.71
C ALA A 24 8.62 11.64 16.29
N PHE A 25 9.84 11.30 16.72
CA PHE A 25 11.06 12.00 16.32
C PHE A 25 11.37 11.85 14.83
N ILE A 26 11.23 10.64 14.28
CA ILE A 26 11.37 10.39 12.84
C ILE A 26 10.33 11.19 12.05
N PHE A 27 9.08 11.20 12.50
CA PHE A 27 8.01 11.95 11.86
C PHE A 27 8.28 13.46 11.89
N LEU A 28 8.75 14.00 13.03
CA LEU A 28 9.20 15.40 13.14
C LEU A 28 10.31 15.72 12.13
N LEU A 29 11.28 14.83 11.97
CA LEU A 29 12.36 15.00 11.01
C LEU A 29 11.85 15.03 9.57
N PHE A 30 10.90 14.15 9.20
CA PHE A 30 10.25 14.22 7.89
C PHE A 30 9.49 15.53 7.68
N VAL A 31 8.76 16.02 8.69
CA VAL A 31 8.05 17.32 8.62
C VAL A 31 9.04 18.47 8.37
N LEU A 32 10.16 18.50 9.10
CA LEU A 32 11.20 19.51 8.90
C LEU A 32 11.84 19.44 7.50
N VAL A 33 12.12 18.23 7.01
CA VAL A 33 12.66 18.02 5.66
C VAL A 33 11.68 18.50 4.60
N PHE A 34 10.40 18.11 4.68
CA PHE A 34 9.38 18.54 3.72
C PHE A 34 9.14 20.04 3.76
N HIS A 35 9.16 20.64 4.96
CA HIS A 35 9.08 22.10 5.10
C HIS A 35 10.27 22.80 4.45
N TRP A 36 11.49 22.28 4.61
CA TRP A 36 12.70 22.87 4.03
C TRP A 36 12.75 22.73 2.51
N VAL A 37 12.29 21.60 1.97
CA VAL A 37 12.20 21.36 0.52
C VAL A 37 11.17 22.31 -0.14
N ASN A 38 10.12 22.71 0.60
CA ASN A 38 9.11 23.72 0.19
C ASN A 38 8.60 23.57 -1.25
N ASP A 39 8.44 22.33 -1.72
CA ASP A 39 7.98 22.01 -3.07
C ASP A 39 6.61 21.31 -2.97
N PRO A 40 5.52 21.88 -3.53
CA PRO A 40 4.19 21.28 -3.50
C PRO A 40 4.14 19.89 -4.16
N SER A 41 5.11 19.55 -5.02
CA SER A 41 5.20 18.21 -5.63
C SER A 41 5.49 17.08 -4.64
N MET A 42 5.96 17.38 -3.42
CA MET A 42 6.23 16.35 -2.41
C MET A 42 4.97 15.61 -1.94
N ILE A 43 3.83 16.31 -1.86
CA ILE A 43 2.55 15.68 -1.50
C ILE A 43 2.16 14.65 -2.56
N ASP A 44 2.32 14.99 -3.84
CA ASP A 44 2.02 14.09 -4.95
C ASP A 44 2.89 12.83 -4.90
N VAL A 45 4.18 12.97 -4.59
CA VAL A 45 5.09 11.83 -4.44
C VAL A 45 4.64 10.91 -3.29
N ILE A 46 4.25 11.46 -2.15
CA ILE A 46 3.78 10.69 -0.99
C ILE A 46 2.48 9.95 -1.33
N LEU A 47 1.50 10.65 -1.92
CA LEU A 47 0.22 10.06 -2.31
C LEU A 47 0.41 8.96 -3.36
N LYS A 48 1.35 9.15 -4.29
CA LYS A 48 1.68 8.15 -5.30
C LYS A 48 2.38 6.93 -4.72
N LEU A 49 3.32 7.12 -3.78
CA LEU A 49 3.93 6.01 -3.04
C LEU A 49 2.88 5.21 -2.26
N ALA A 50 1.98 5.92 -1.56
CA ALA A 50 0.86 5.31 -0.86
C ALA A 50 -0.06 4.52 -1.82
N ALA A 51 -0.31 5.05 -3.02
CA ALA A 51 -1.08 4.35 -4.05
C ALA A 51 -0.46 3.02 -4.48
N TYR A 52 0.87 2.96 -4.65
CA TYR A 52 1.55 1.71 -5.03
C TYR A 52 1.52 0.65 -3.92
N THR A 53 1.68 1.05 -2.66
CA THR A 53 1.75 0.12 -1.53
C THR A 53 0.37 -0.29 -1.01
N TYR A 54 -0.56 0.67 -0.93
CA TYR A 54 -1.90 0.42 -0.42
C TYR A 54 -2.87 -0.06 -1.49
N GLY A 55 -2.55 0.12 -2.78
CA GLY A 55 -3.36 -0.42 -3.88
C GLY A 55 -3.60 -1.92 -3.77
N PRO A 56 -2.55 -2.77 -3.64
CA PRO A 56 -2.74 -4.21 -3.48
C PRO A 56 -3.49 -4.58 -2.21
N LEU A 57 -3.24 -3.88 -1.11
CA LEU A 57 -3.97 -4.10 0.15
C LEU A 57 -5.46 -3.78 0.00
N LEU A 58 -5.80 -2.70 -0.69
CA LEU A 58 -7.18 -2.32 -1.01
C LEU A 58 -7.84 -3.42 -1.85
N GLY A 59 -7.17 -3.93 -2.87
CA GLY A 59 -7.67 -5.01 -3.72
C GLY A 59 -7.90 -6.32 -2.96
N LEU A 60 -6.94 -6.73 -2.12
CA LEU A 60 -7.05 -7.91 -1.27
C LEU A 60 -8.21 -7.81 -0.27
N PHE A 61 -8.30 -6.69 0.45
CA PHE A 61 -9.38 -6.47 1.42
C PHE A 61 -10.74 -6.41 0.75
N THR A 62 -10.85 -5.68 -0.36
CA THR A 62 -12.10 -5.56 -1.12
C THR A 62 -12.54 -6.92 -1.66
N PHE A 63 -11.60 -7.74 -2.16
CA PHE A 63 -11.88 -9.10 -2.61
C PHE A 63 -12.39 -10.00 -1.47
N GLY A 64 -11.75 -9.94 -0.30
CA GLY A 64 -12.16 -10.72 0.87
C GLY A 64 -13.52 -10.30 1.46
N ILE A 65 -13.87 -9.01 1.38
CA ILE A 65 -15.15 -8.51 1.89
C ILE A 65 -16.29 -8.79 0.90
N LEU A 66 -16.07 -8.57 -0.39
CA LEU A 66 -17.13 -8.63 -1.41
C LEU A 66 -17.34 -10.02 -2.01
N THR A 67 -16.38 -10.95 -1.84
CA THR A 67 -16.44 -12.27 -2.47
C THR A 67 -16.32 -13.40 -1.46
N LYS A 68 -16.99 -14.52 -1.71
CA LYS A 68 -16.89 -15.77 -0.93
C LYS A 68 -15.97 -16.80 -1.60
N ARG A 69 -15.14 -16.35 -2.55
CA ARG A 69 -14.29 -17.23 -3.34
C ARG A 69 -12.98 -17.47 -2.60
N SER A 70 -12.46 -18.69 -2.72
CA SER A 70 -11.14 -19.00 -2.19
C SER A 70 -10.09 -18.65 -3.24
N VAL A 71 -8.98 -18.09 -2.80
CA VAL A 71 -7.82 -17.76 -3.63
C VAL A 71 -6.68 -18.70 -3.29
N LYS A 72 -5.85 -19.02 -4.30
CA LYS A 72 -4.67 -19.83 -4.09
C LYS A 72 -3.56 -18.98 -3.48
N ASP A 73 -3.23 -19.21 -2.21
CA ASP A 73 -2.26 -18.42 -1.44
C ASP A 73 -0.93 -18.22 -2.16
N ASN A 74 -0.43 -19.21 -2.91
CA ASN A 74 0.84 -19.12 -3.63
C ASN A 74 0.83 -18.10 -4.78
N LEU A 75 -0.33 -17.75 -5.33
CA LEU A 75 -0.46 -16.81 -6.45
C LEU A 75 -0.75 -15.38 -6.00
N VAL A 76 -1.17 -15.20 -4.74
CA VAL A 76 -1.50 -13.88 -4.17
C VAL A 76 -0.30 -12.92 -4.18
N PRO A 77 0.91 -13.31 -3.72
CA PRO A 77 2.08 -12.43 -3.78
C PRO A 77 2.45 -12.02 -5.20
N MET A 78 2.31 -12.93 -6.17
CA MET A 78 2.61 -12.66 -7.57
C MET A 78 1.67 -11.60 -8.14
N ILE A 79 0.37 -11.68 -7.83
CA ILE A 79 -0.63 -10.68 -8.23
C ILE A 79 -0.34 -9.33 -7.57
N CYS A 80 0.02 -9.32 -6.27
CA CYS A 80 0.31 -8.09 -5.53
C CYS A 80 1.57 -7.35 -6.02
N ILE A 81 2.48 -8.04 -6.69
CA ILE A 81 3.65 -7.43 -7.35
C ILE A 81 3.30 -7.04 -8.79
N ALA A 82 2.55 -7.89 -9.49
CA ALA A 82 2.14 -7.64 -10.87
C ALA A 82 1.24 -6.40 -11.00
N ALA A 83 0.31 -6.16 -10.07
CA ALA A 83 -0.60 -5.00 -10.14
C ALA A 83 0.14 -3.63 -10.09
N PRO A 84 1.06 -3.37 -9.14
CA PRO A 84 1.92 -2.19 -9.17
C PRO A 84 2.75 -2.06 -10.46
N LEU A 85 3.29 -3.17 -10.99
CA LEU A 85 4.06 -3.17 -12.24
C LEU A 85 3.18 -2.81 -13.45
N LEU A 86 1.96 -3.34 -13.50
CA LEU A 86 0.97 -2.96 -14.52
C LEU A 86 0.56 -1.50 -14.38
N CYS A 87 0.38 -0.99 -13.16
CA CYS A 87 0.14 0.44 -12.92
C CYS A 87 1.29 1.33 -13.42
N LEU A 88 2.55 0.91 -13.22
CA LEU A 88 3.70 1.61 -13.80
C LEU A 88 3.61 1.65 -15.33
N LEU A 89 3.32 0.52 -15.97
CA LEU A 89 3.16 0.47 -17.43
C LEU A 89 2.02 1.37 -17.92
N ILE A 90 0.87 1.37 -17.25
CA ILE A 90 -0.25 2.25 -17.55
C ILE A 90 0.21 3.71 -17.46
N GLU A 91 0.91 4.08 -16.40
CA GLU A 91 1.41 5.45 -16.22
C GLU A 91 2.37 5.89 -17.34
N PHE A 92 3.24 4.99 -17.83
CA PHE A 92 4.13 5.31 -18.96
C PHE A 92 3.40 5.46 -20.30
N VAL A 93 2.28 4.74 -20.46
CA VAL A 93 1.55 4.66 -21.71
C VAL A 93 0.49 5.77 -21.81
N THR A 94 -0.18 6.11 -20.70
CA THR A 94 -1.27 7.10 -20.68
C THR A 94 -0.91 8.46 -21.30
N PRO A 95 0.26 9.08 -21.01
CA PRO A 95 0.64 10.36 -21.61
C PRO A 95 0.80 10.33 -23.13
N LYS A 96 1.02 9.14 -23.72
CA LYS A 96 1.12 8.97 -25.19
C LYS A 96 -0.24 8.99 -25.86
N PHE A 97 -1.30 8.57 -25.16
CA PHE A 97 -2.67 8.52 -25.67
C PHE A 97 -3.50 9.75 -25.25
N ILE A 98 -3.23 10.30 -24.06
CA ILE A 98 -3.93 11.47 -23.52
C ILE A 98 -2.86 12.49 -23.11
N PRO A 99 -2.50 13.43 -24.00
CA PRO A 99 -1.50 14.45 -23.71
C PRO A 99 -1.94 15.29 -22.49
N GLY A 100 -1.08 15.37 -21.48
CA GLY A 100 -1.30 16.17 -20.27
C GLY A 100 -1.99 15.46 -19.10
N PHE A 101 -2.45 14.21 -19.27
CA PHE A 101 -3.02 13.44 -18.15
C PHE A 101 -1.92 12.73 -17.35
N LYS A 102 -1.76 13.11 -16.09
CA LYS A 102 -0.86 12.47 -15.13
C LYS A 102 -1.68 11.70 -14.10
N LEU A 103 -1.36 10.44 -13.91
CA LEU A 103 -1.94 9.63 -12.85
C LEU A 103 -1.23 9.95 -11.54
N GLY A 104 -1.99 10.40 -10.54
CA GLY A 104 -1.51 10.67 -9.20
C GLY A 104 -2.22 9.76 -8.20
N PRO A 105 -3.12 10.27 -7.34
CA PRO A 105 -3.85 9.47 -6.36
C PRO A 105 -4.76 8.40 -6.97
N GLU A 106 -5.23 8.59 -8.21
CA GLU A 106 -6.11 7.67 -8.93
C GLU A 106 -5.48 6.30 -9.10
N LEU A 107 -4.14 6.26 -9.13
CA LEU A 107 -3.36 5.03 -9.22
C LEU A 107 -3.68 4.05 -8.08
N LEU A 108 -4.15 4.54 -6.93
CA LEU A 108 -4.59 3.71 -5.80
C LEU A 108 -5.78 2.82 -6.21
N VAL A 109 -6.78 3.44 -6.84
CA VAL A 109 -8.01 2.76 -7.27
C VAL A 109 -7.70 1.80 -8.42
N ILE A 110 -6.88 2.23 -9.38
CA ILE A 110 -6.46 1.38 -10.51
C ILE A 110 -5.70 0.16 -9.99
N ASN A 111 -4.74 0.34 -9.08
CA ASN A 111 -3.96 -0.75 -8.52
C ASN A 111 -4.83 -1.72 -7.70
N GLY A 112 -5.73 -1.18 -6.88
CA GLY A 112 -6.71 -1.99 -6.16
C GLY A 112 -7.63 -2.80 -7.09
N ALA A 113 -8.09 -2.19 -8.18
CA ALA A 113 -8.91 -2.87 -9.19
C ALA A 113 -8.13 -3.96 -9.93
N LEU A 114 -6.90 -3.70 -10.36
CA LEU A 114 -6.04 -4.70 -11.00
C LEU A 114 -5.75 -5.88 -10.06
N THR A 115 -5.47 -5.60 -8.79
CA THR A 115 -5.27 -6.63 -7.78
C THR A 115 -6.53 -7.46 -7.58
N PHE A 116 -7.70 -6.83 -7.44
CA PHE A 116 -8.98 -7.50 -7.32
C PHE A 116 -9.28 -8.40 -8.54
N LEU A 117 -9.06 -7.89 -9.75
CA LEU A 117 -9.28 -8.64 -10.99
C LEU A 117 -8.32 -9.83 -11.11
N GLY A 118 -7.04 -9.65 -10.77
CA GLY A 118 -6.07 -10.74 -10.75
C GLY A 118 -6.46 -11.85 -9.76
N LEU A 119 -6.91 -11.48 -8.57
CA LEU A 119 -7.45 -12.44 -7.59
C LEU A 119 -8.69 -13.15 -8.13
N TRP A 120 -9.60 -12.39 -8.75
CA TRP A 120 -10.83 -12.96 -9.33
C TRP A 120 -10.54 -14.01 -10.41
N MET A 121 -9.56 -13.77 -11.29
CA MET A 121 -9.14 -14.71 -12.33
C MET A 121 -8.58 -16.02 -11.77
N VAL A 122 -7.86 -15.94 -10.64
CA VAL A 122 -7.22 -17.09 -10.00
C VAL A 122 -8.12 -17.79 -8.98
N SER A 123 -9.17 -17.11 -8.53
CA SER A 123 -10.08 -17.61 -7.50
C SER A 123 -10.97 -18.75 -7.99
N HIS A 124 -11.27 -19.68 -7.10
CA HIS A 124 -12.23 -20.75 -7.33
C HIS A 124 -13.42 -20.65 -6.37
N LYS A 125 -14.54 -21.28 -6.74
CA LYS A 125 -15.69 -21.40 -5.84
C LYS A 125 -15.22 -22.19 -4.61
N SER A 126 -15.39 -21.62 -3.41
CA SER A 126 -15.19 -22.39 -2.19
C SER A 126 -16.21 -23.52 -2.18
N LYS A 127 -15.75 -24.76 -1.97
CA LYS A 127 -16.66 -25.86 -1.62
C LYS A 127 -17.30 -25.56 -0.26
#